data_AF-A0ABD0PGH6-F1
#
_entry.id   AF-A0ABD0PGH6-F1
#
_cell.length_a   1.000
_cell.length_b   1.000
_cell.length_c   1.000
_cell.angle_alpha   90.00
_cell.angle_beta   90.00
_cell.angle_gamma   90.00
#
_symmetry.space_group_name_H-M   'P 1'
#
loop_
_entity.id
_entity.type
_entity.pdbx_description
1 polymer ?
#
loop_
_entity_poly.entity_id
_entity_poly.type
_entity_poly.pdbx_seq_one_letter_code
_entity_poly.pdbx_strand_id
1 'polypeptide(L)' 'LHIGKGVQLECRGEGDVWMRCLSDHAVFVQSYYLDREAGRAPGDAVHKIYPGALIK' A
#
# COMPACT_ATOMS: atom_id res chain seq x y z
N LEU A 1 20.82 3.76 -3.53
CA LEU A 1 19.74 3.30 -4.45
C LEU A 1 18.73 2.52 -3.59
N HIS A 2 17.52 3.04 -3.35
CA HIS A 2 16.64 2.56 -2.24
C HIS A 2 15.39 1.79 -2.67
N ILE A 3 15.10 1.71 -3.97
CA ILE A 3 13.92 0.96 -4.44
C ILE A 3 14.07 -0.53 -4.11
N GLY A 4 15.26 -1.11 -4.30
CA GLY A 4 15.50 -2.54 -4.03
C GLY A 4 14.55 -3.43 -4.84
N LYS A 5 13.94 -4.43 -4.20
CA LYS A 5 12.95 -5.33 -4.83
C LYS A 5 11.60 -4.66 -5.12
N GLY A 6 11.41 -3.39 -4.73
CA GLY A 6 10.20 -2.62 -5.01
C GLY A 6 8.95 -3.17 -4.32
N VAL A 7 7.85 -3.21 -5.06
CA VAL A 7 6.55 -3.71 -4.59
C VAL A 7 5.98 -4.71 -5.59
N GLN A 8 5.10 -5.57 -5.10
CA GLN A 8 4.24 -6.40 -5.92
C GLN A 8 2.81 -5.92 -5.79
N LEU A 9 2.10 -5.79 -6.90
CA LEU A 9 0.66 -5.57 -6.96
C LEU A 9 -0.01 -6.86 -7.42
N GLU A 10 -1.06 -7.26 -6.73
CA GLU A 10 -1.81 -8.49 -6.99
C GLU A 10 -3.29 -8.16 -7.11
N CYS A 11 -3.94 -8.62 -8.17
CA CYS A 11 -5.39 -8.56 -8.31
C CYS A 11 -5.97 -9.87 -7.73
N ARG A 12 -6.90 -9.75 -6.77
CA ARG A 12 -7.61 -10.88 -6.15
C ARG A 12 -9.11 -10.75 -6.38
N GLY A 13 -9.76 -11.90 -6.61
CA GLY A 13 -11.20 -11.95 -6.86
C GLY A 13 -11.62 -11.07 -8.04
N GLU A 14 -12.66 -10.26 -7.85
CA GLU A 14 -13.28 -9.43 -8.89
C GLU A 14 -12.66 -8.03 -9.03
N GLY A 15 -11.45 -7.80 -8.50
CA GLY A 15 -10.76 -6.52 -8.67
C GLY A 15 -10.17 -5.92 -7.39
N ASP A 16 -10.13 -6.68 -6.28
CA ASP A 16 -9.39 -6.24 -5.10
C ASP A 16 -7.90 -6.17 -5.45
N VAL A 17 -7.30 -5.00 -5.29
CA VAL A 17 -5.85 -4.84 -5.40
C VAL A 17 -5.25 -5.09 -4.02
N TRP A 18 -4.15 -5.84 -3.99
CA TRP A 18 -3.31 -6.02 -2.82
C TRP A 18 -1.89 -5.58 -3.17
N MET A 19 -1.19 -5.00 -2.20
CA MET A 19 0.21 -4.61 -2.32
C MET A 19 1.08 -5.34 -1.30
N ARG A 20 2.19 -5.92 -1.77
CA ARG A 20 3.27 -6.42 -0.92
C ARG A 20 4.50 -5.54 -1.06
N CYS A 21 5.03 -5.05 0.06
CA CYS A 21 6.31 -4.34 0.08
C CYS A 21 7.47 -5.34 0.12
N LEU A 22 8.19 -5.48 -1.01
CA LEU A 22 9.37 -6.34 -1.11
C LEU A 22 10.69 -5.59 -0.85
N SER A 23 10.62 -4.25 -0.86
CA SER A 23 11.74 -3.38 -0.55
C SER A 23 12.12 -3.45 0.93
N ASP A 24 13.40 -3.18 1.21
CA ASP A 24 13.91 -2.98 2.58
C ASP A 24 13.55 -1.59 3.12
N HIS A 25 12.97 -0.72 2.28
CA HIS A 25 12.45 0.59 2.65
C HIS A 25 10.93 0.62 2.61
N ALA A 26 10.33 1.47 3.45
CA ALA A 26 8.89 1.69 3.43
C ALA A 26 8.44 2.41 2.14
N VAL A 27 7.19 2.18 1.76
CA VAL A 27 6.53 2.82 0.62
C VAL A 27 5.38 3.67 1.14
N PHE A 28 5.07 4.78 0.47
CA PHE A 28 4.00 5.69 0.84
C PHE A 28 2.92 5.64 -0.24
N VAL A 29 1.69 5.32 0.17
CA VAL A 29 0.56 5.08 -0.75
C VAL A 29 -0.54 6.09 -0.48
N GLN A 30 -1.13 6.61 -1.55
CA GLN A 30 -2.42 7.31 -1.50
C GLN A 30 -3.50 6.32 -1.95
N SER A 31 -4.52 6.12 -1.12
CA SER A 31 -5.63 5.19 -1.41
C SER A 31 -6.87 5.63 -0.65
N TYR A 32 -7.95 5.95 -1.37
CA TYR A 32 -9.23 6.27 -0.77
C TYR A 32 -9.83 5.10 0.03
N TYR A 33 -9.49 3.86 -0.33
CA TYR A 33 -9.88 2.69 0.46
C TYR A 33 -9.25 2.74 1.85
N LEU A 34 -7.93 2.96 1.92
CA LEU A 34 -7.22 3.05 3.19
C LEU A 34 -7.59 4.31 3.99
N ASP A 35 -7.91 5.43 3.31
CA ASP A 35 -8.43 6.62 3.98
C ASP A 35 -9.72 6.29 4.73
N ARG A 36 -10.65 5.57 4.08
CA ARG A 36 -11.91 5.14 4.68
C ARG A 36 -11.68 4.19 5.86
N GLU A 37 -10.82 3.18 5.71
CA GLU A 37 -10.52 2.22 6.79
C GLU A 37 -9.88 2.91 8.00
N ALA A 38 -9.09 3.97 7.77
CA ALA A 38 -8.48 4.78 8.81
C ALA A 38 -9.40 5.87 9.40
N GLY A 39 -10.66 5.98 8.93
CA GLY A 39 -11.60 7.02 9.38
C GLY A 39 -11.18 8.45 8.99
N ARG A 40 -10.45 8.60 7.87
CA ARG A 40 -9.95 9.88 7.35
C ARG A 40 -10.83 10.37 6.21
N ALA A 41 -10.79 11.68 5.95
CA ALA A 41 -11.40 12.25 4.75
C ALA A 41 -10.68 11.70 3.50
N PRO A 42 -11.39 11.48 2.38
CA PRO A 42 -10.76 10.97 1.15
C PRO A 42 -9.61 11.88 0.69
N GLY A 43 -8.40 11.33 0.59
CA GLY A 43 -7.20 12.03 0.13
C GLY A 43 -6.45 12.81 1.21
N ASP A 44 -6.93 12.81 2.45
CA ASP A 44 -6.33 13.57 3.57
C ASP A 44 -5.31 12.74 4.38
N ALA A 45 -4.82 11.63 3.81
CA ALA A 45 -3.78 10.83 4.42
C ALA A 45 -2.82 10.22 3.38
N VAL A 46 -1.61 9.93 3.87
CA VAL A 46 -0.60 9.13 3.17
C VAL A 46 -0.29 7.93 4.05
N HIS A 47 -0.44 6.73 3.47
CA HIS A 47 -0.33 5.48 4.19
C HIS A 47 1.08 4.90 4.05
N LYS A 48 1.82 4.84 5.15
CA LYS A 48 3.17 4.26 5.18
C LYS A 48 3.08 2.74 5.32
N ILE A 49 3.53 2.04 4.29
CA ILE A 49 3.56 0.58 4.23
C ILE A 49 4.99 0.10 4.47
N TYR A 50 5.18 -0.65 5.56
CA TYR A 50 6.49 -1.11 6.00
C TYR A 50 7.00 -2.31 5.18
N PRO A 51 8.32 -2.54 5.13
CA PRO A 51 8.92 -3.74 4.53
C PRO A 51 8.23 -5.03 4.98
N GLY A 52 7.95 -5.92 4.04
CA GLY A 52 7.32 -7.22 4.29
C GLY A 52 5.79 -7.19 4.48
N ALA A 53 5.18 -6.01 4.64
CA ALA A 53 3.72 -5.91 4.78
C ALA A 53 3.00 -6.35 3.50
N LEU A 54 1.86 -7.01 3.69
CA LEU A 54 0.86 -7.32 2.66
C LEU A 54 -0.44 -6.63 3.08
N ILE A 55 -0.89 -5.67 2.29
CA ILE A 55 -2.12 -4.89 2.55
C ILE A 55 -3.04 -4.97 1.33
N LYS A 56 -4.34 -4.84 1.57
CA LYS A 56 -5.33 -4.61 0.51
C LYS A 56 -5.32 -3.13 0.16
#